data_AF-A0A357N9A1-F1
#
_entry.id   AF-A0A357N9A1-F1
#
_cell.length_a   1.000
_cell.length_b   1.000
_cell.length_c   1.000
_cell.angle_alpha   90.00
_cell.angle_beta   90.00
_cell.angle_gamma   90.00
#
_symmetry.space_group_name_H-M   'P 1'
#
loop_
_entity.id
_entity.type
_entity.pdbx_description
1 polymer ?
#
loop_
_entity_poly.entity_id
_entity_poly.type
_entity_poly.pdbx_seq_one_letter_code
_entity_poly.pdbx_strand_id
1 'polypeptide(L)' 'MITKELIERLNFLARKQKTDGLSEEEKSEQQKLRCLYIDCIKGRVKDTLDRVKFVDEEEVKP' A
#
# COMPACT_ATOMS: atom_id res chain seq x y z
N MET A 1 -2.71 -8.92 -4.81
CA MET A 1 -3.24 -8.95 -3.41
C MET A 1 -2.08 -8.66 -2.48
N ILE A 2 -2.26 -7.79 -1.48
CA ILE A 2 -1.23 -7.47 -0.49
C ILE A 2 -1.24 -8.58 0.57
N THR A 3 -0.15 -9.35 0.67
CA THR A 3 0.00 -10.38 1.71
C THR A 3 0.76 -9.82 2.91
N LYS A 4 0.58 -10.45 4.07
CA LYS A 4 1.31 -10.10 5.30
C LYS A 4 2.81 -10.27 5.12
N GLU A 5 3.21 -11.35 4.45
CA GLU A 5 4.61 -11.67 4.12
C GLU A 5 5.26 -10.59 3.26
N LEU A 6 4.54 -10.03 2.26
CA LEU A 6 5.04 -8.93 1.43
C LEU A 6 5.34 -7.69 2.29
N ILE A 7 4.41 -7.33 3.18
CA ILE A 7 4.58 -6.18 4.08
C ILE A 7 5.75 -6.42 5.05
N GLU A 8 5.84 -7.61 5.63
CA GLU A 8 6.92 -7.99 6.55
C GLU A 8 8.28 -7.93 5.86
N ARG A 9 8.38 -8.47 4.63
CA ARG A 9 9.60 -8.42 3.84
C ARG A 9 9.98 -7.00 3.47
N LEU A 10 9.01 -6.18 3.05
CA LEU A 10 9.25 -4.76 2.73
C LEU A 10 9.75 -3.98 3.95
N ASN A 11 9.17 -4.23 5.12
CA ASN A 11 9.61 -3.63 6.38
C ASN A 11 11.00 -4.08 6.80
N PHE A 12 11.31 -5.36 6.63
CA PHE A 12 12.66 -5.90 6.88
C PHE A 12 13.70 -5.19 6.01
N LEU A 13 13.47 -5.12 4.69
CA LEU A 13 14.38 -4.44 3.76
C LEU A 13 14.48 -2.94 4.07
N ALA A 14 13.38 -2.29 4.44
CA ALA A 14 13.39 -0.88 4.84
C ALA A 14 14.19 -0.62 6.13
N ARG A 15 14.16 -1.53 7.10
CA ARG A 15 14.99 -1.44 8.31
C ARG A 15 16.46 -1.65 7.98
N LYS A 16 16.77 -2.72 7.23
CA LYS A 16 18.13 -3.03 6.80
C LYS A 16 18.76 -1.89 6.00
N GLN A 17 18.00 -1.26 5.11
CA GLN A 17 18.44 -0.08 4.36
C GLN A 17 18.89 1.08 5.25
N LYS A 18 18.26 1.27 6.42
CA LYS A 18 18.57 2.34 7.37
C LYS A 18 19.75 2.02 8.28
N THR A 19 19.98 0.74 8.57
CA THR A 19 21.04 0.30 9.50
C THR A 19 22.32 -0.07 8.77
N ASP A 20 22.25 -1.07 7.89
CA ASP A 20 23.41 -1.74 7.31
C ASP A 20 23.57 -1.44 5.81
N GLY A 21 22.54 -0.83 5.21
CA GLY A 21 22.42 -0.70 3.75
C GLY A 21 21.85 -1.96 3.09
N LEU A 22 21.51 -1.84 1.81
CA LEU A 22 21.00 -2.94 1.01
C LEU A 22 22.03 -3.35 -0.05
N SER A 23 22.15 -4.66 -0.29
CA SER A 23 22.82 -5.15 -1.49
C SER A 23 22.05 -4.77 -2.75
N GLU A 24 22.67 -4.89 -3.92
CA GLU A 24 22.00 -4.59 -5.19
C GLU A 24 20.80 -5.53 -5.45
N GLU A 25 20.93 -6.80 -5.07
CA GLU A 25 19.84 -7.78 -5.15
C GLU A 25 18.68 -7.37 -4.24
N GLU A 26 18.98 -6.95 -3.01
CA GLU A 26 17.97 -6.52 -2.05
C GLU A 26 17.29 -5.20 -2.45
N LYS A 27 18.01 -4.28 -3.08
CA LYS A 27 17.43 -3.07 -3.69
C LYS A 27 16.45 -3.44 -4.80
N SER A 28 16.85 -4.37 -5.68
CA SER A 28 15.97 -4.87 -6.75
C SER A 28 14.72 -5.54 -6.18
N GLU A 29 14.88 -6.37 -5.14
CA GLU A 29 13.77 -7.02 -4.43
C GLU A 29 12.85 -5.96 -3.79
N GLN A 30 13.41 -5.00 -3.06
CA GLN A 30 12.65 -3.93 -2.41
C GLN A 30 11.85 -3.14 -3.45
N GLN A 31 12.44 -2.84 -4.60
CA GLN A 31 11.77 -2.08 -5.66
C GLN A 31 10.62 -2.88 -6.29
N LYS A 32 10.81 -4.17 -6.56
CA LYS A 32 9.74 -5.06 -7.04
C LYS A 32 8.57 -5.14 -6.05
N LEU A 33 8.87 -5.32 -4.76
CA LEU A 33 7.86 -5.39 -3.70
C LEU A 33 7.10 -4.06 -3.55
N ARG A 34 7.79 -2.92 -3.68
CA ARG A 34 7.16 -1.59 -3.65
C ARG A 34 6.21 -1.38 -4.82
N CYS A 35 6.59 -1.77 -6.04
CA CYS A 35 5.70 -1.67 -7.20
C CYS A 35 4.42 -2.48 -6.99
N LEU A 36 4.55 -3.75 -6.58
CA LEU A 36 3.41 -4.62 -6.29
C LEU A 36 2.49 -4.04 -5.19
N TYR A 37 3.07 -3.48 -4.14
CA TYR A 37 2.32 -2.82 -3.07
C TYR A 37 1.53 -1.61 -3.59
N ILE A 38 2.19 -0.72 -4.33
CA ILE A 38 1.59 0.49 -4.88
C ILE A 38 0.44 0.15 -5.83
N ASP A 39 0.63 -0.81 -6.72
CA ASP A 39 -0.41 -1.19 -7.68
C ASP A 39 -1.65 -1.77 -6.99
N CYS A 40 -1.44 -2.58 -5.95
CA CYS A 40 -2.56 -3.07 -5.14
C CYS A 40 -3.26 -1.95 -4.36
N ILE A 41 -2.52 -1.01 -3.79
CA ILE A 41 -3.10 0.12 -3.06
C ILE A 41 -3.86 1.05 -4.00
N LYS A 42 -3.32 1.36 -5.19
CA LYS A 42 -4.01 2.18 -6.20
C LYS A 42 -5.37 1.60 -6.57
N GLY A 43 -5.46 0.29 -6.80
CA GLY A 43 -6.72 -0.40 -7.05
C GLY A 43 -7.69 -0.23 -5.89
N ARG A 44 -7.25 -0.54 -4.67
CA ARG A 44 -8.09 -0.42 -3.46
C ARG A 44 -8.58 1.01 -3.22
N VAL A 45 -7.73 2.02 -3.47
CA VAL A 45 -8.11 3.43 -3.29
C VAL A 45 -9.20 3.82 -4.28
N LYS A 46 -9.08 3.42 -5.55
CA LYS A 46 -10.15 3.62 -6.55
C LYS A 46 -11.45 2.95 -6.11
N ASP A 47 -11.38 1.67 -5.75
CA ASP A 47 -12.56 0.92 -5.28
C ASP A 47 -13.22 1.57 -4.05
N THR A 48 -12.41 2.19 -3.18
CA THR A 48 -12.91 2.90 -2.00
C THR A 48 -13.59 4.20 -2.40
N LEU A 49 -13.00 4.98 -3.30
CA LEU A 49 -13.57 6.23 -3.81
C LEU A 49 -14.88 5.98 -4.57
N ASP A 50 -14.96 4.93 -5.38
CA ASP A 50 -16.18 4.57 -6.10
C ASP A 50 -17.35 4.21 -5.14
N ARG A 51 -17.03 3.79 -3.91
CA ARG A 51 -18.03 3.49 -2.87
C ARG A 51 -18.39 4.70 -2.00
N VAL A 52 -17.65 5.80 -2.08
CA VAL A 52 -17.98 7.03 -1.35
C VAL A 52 -19.26 7.59 -1.95
N LYS A 53 -20.33 7.58 -1.14
CA LYS A 53 -21.58 8.29 -1.47
C LYS A 53 -21.51 9.69 -0.85
N PHE A 54 -21.77 10.70 -1.66
CA PHE A 54 -22.01 12.05 -1.17
C PHE A 54 -23.36 12.05 -0.46
N VAL A 55 -23.36 12.41 0.82
CA VAL A 55 -24.57 12.59 1.62
C VAL A 55 -24.79 14.09 1.71
N ASP A 56 -25.39 14.68 0.68
CA ASP A 56 -25.97 16.00 0.84
C ASP A 56 -27.24 15.85 1.69
N GLU A 57 -27.35 16.75 2.67
CA GLU A 57 -28.32 16.75 3.76
C GLU A 57 -29.78 16.70 3.26
N GLU A 58 -30.39 15.52 3.22
CA GLU A 58 -31.85 15.41 3.28
C GLU A 58 -32.26 14.26 4.19
N GLU A 59 -32.52 14.58 5.45
CA GLU A 59 -33.73 14.13 6.16
C GLU A 59 -33.94 15.07 7.36
N VAL A 60 -34.40 16.29 7.09
CA VAL A 60 -35.23 16.99 8.08
C VAL A 60 -36.57 16.25 8.06
N LYS A 61 -36.70 15.24 8.93
CA LYS A 61 -37.99 14.58 9.17
C LYS A 61 -38.94 15.57 9.87
N PRO A 62 -40.22 15.66 9.45
CA PRO A 62 -41.24 16.46 10.11
C PRO A 62 -41.62 15.93 11.50
#